data_AF-A0A1R3KA15-F1
#
_entry.id   AF-A0A1R3KA15-F1
#
_cell.length_a   1.000
_cell.length_b   1.000
_cell.length_c   1.000
_cell.angle_alpha   90.00
_cell.angle_beta   90.00
_cell.angle_gamma   90.00
#
_symmetry.space_group_name_H-M   'P 1'
#
loop_
_entity.id
_entity.type
_entity.pdbx_description
1 polymer ?
#
loop_
_entity_poly.entity_id
_entity_poly.type
_entity_poly.pdbx_seq_one_letter_code
_entity_poly.pdbx_strand_id
1 'polypeptide(L)'
;MSIQGMPFEVTVVACYNLNDKEWISRQDPYVCLEYGNAKFRTRTCTDGGKNPTFQEKFIFTLIEGLRELNVMVWNSNTLVADDYIGSGRIQLHKALSQGYDDCTWPIQSNSGRHAGEVRLILHYSYATQSQTGKISKKGTLMPEYAPSAPYTPVSPYTYPPAPAAPSALYMATTPYAGCPPQVPAALYPPHAQAPPALYPPHSQTYPPPPPHPSTYYPPAPAGTYPPPPY
;
A
#
# COMPACT_ATOMS: atom_id res chain seq x y z
N MET A 1 -27.29 -6.44 -6.80
CA MET A 1 -26.49 -5.86 -7.90
C MET A 1 -25.13 -6.52 -7.87
N SER A 2 -24.60 -6.98 -9.00
CA SER A 2 -23.22 -7.47 -9.05
C SER A 2 -22.27 -6.29 -8.89
N ILE A 3 -21.18 -6.49 -8.14
CA ILE A 3 -20.12 -5.49 -7.97
C ILE A 3 -19.02 -5.65 -9.02
N GLN A 4 -19.10 -6.66 -9.88
CA GLN A 4 -18.07 -6.97 -10.85
C GLN A 4 -17.86 -5.80 -11.81
N GLY A 5 -16.60 -5.43 -12.04
CA GLY A 5 -16.26 -4.36 -12.99
C GLY A 5 -16.34 -2.95 -12.40
N MET A 6 -16.87 -2.79 -11.19
CA MET A 6 -17.08 -1.46 -10.61
C MET A 6 -15.76 -0.88 -10.05
N PRO A 7 -15.53 0.44 -10.19
CA PRO A 7 -14.31 1.07 -9.67
C PRO A 7 -14.31 1.07 -8.14
N PHE A 8 -13.14 0.82 -7.57
CA PHE A 8 -12.88 0.83 -6.14
C PHE A 8 -11.59 1.61 -5.87
N GLU A 9 -11.71 2.71 -5.14
CA GLU A 9 -10.58 3.59 -4.85
C GLU A 9 -9.91 3.16 -3.54
N VAL A 10 -8.59 3.06 -3.58
CA VAL A 10 -7.74 2.77 -2.42
C VAL A 10 -6.70 3.85 -2.33
N THR A 11 -6.68 4.59 -1.22
CA THR A 11 -5.66 5.60 -0.94
C THR A 11 -4.73 5.09 0.15
N VAL A 12 -3.43 5.01 -0.15
CA VAL A 12 -2.38 4.72 0.84
C VAL A 12 -2.03 6.04 1.52
N VAL A 13 -2.38 6.17 2.80
CA VAL A 13 -2.17 7.42 3.54
C VAL A 13 -0.76 7.44 4.14
N ALA A 14 -0.47 6.50 5.03
CA ALA A 14 0.75 6.46 5.80
C ALA A 14 0.99 5.05 6.39
N CYS A 15 2.19 4.82 6.91
CA CYS A 15 2.47 3.73 7.83
C CYS A 15 2.89 4.27 9.19
N TYR A 16 2.74 3.44 10.23
CA TYR A 16 3.10 3.79 11.59
C TYR A 16 3.92 2.67 12.25
N ASN A 17 4.89 3.06 13.06
CA ASN A 17 5.68 2.15 13.90
C ASN A 17 6.28 0.95 13.14
N LEU A 18 6.77 1.18 11.92
CA LEU A 18 7.38 0.12 11.12
C LEU A 18 8.60 -0.48 11.84
N ASN A 19 8.79 -1.79 11.69
CA ASN A 19 10.04 -2.43 12.09
C ASN A 19 11.20 -1.86 11.27
N ASP A 20 12.27 -1.45 11.96
CA ASP A 20 13.45 -0.92 11.29
C ASP A 20 14.20 -2.01 10.55
N LYS A 21 14.61 -1.73 9.32
CA LYS A 21 15.48 -2.59 8.53
C LYS A 21 16.87 -2.00 8.33
N GLU A 22 17.05 -0.71 8.62
CA GLU A 22 18.34 -0.04 8.49
C GLU A 22 19.07 0.03 9.83
N TRP A 23 20.40 -0.05 9.76
CA TRP A 23 21.28 0.04 10.94
C TRP A 23 22.07 1.36 11.00
N ILE A 24 22.36 1.97 9.84
CA ILE A 24 23.10 3.24 9.71
C ILE A 24 22.22 4.37 9.21
N SER A 25 21.35 4.12 8.24
CA SER A 25 20.51 5.14 7.60
C SER A 25 19.07 5.10 8.13
N ARG A 26 18.24 6.03 7.65
CA ARG A 26 16.79 5.88 7.72
C ARG A 26 16.32 5.01 6.58
N GLN A 27 15.33 4.18 6.85
CA GLN A 27 14.66 3.39 5.83
C GLN A 27 13.84 4.25 4.87
N ASP A 28 13.74 3.77 3.64
CA ASP A 28 13.05 4.32 2.48
C ASP A 28 11.81 3.47 2.12
N PRO A 29 10.73 3.53 2.92
CA PRO A 29 9.62 2.61 2.76
C PRO A 29 8.75 2.89 1.54
N TYR A 30 8.13 1.84 1.00
CA TYR A 30 7.06 1.91 0.00
C TYR A 30 6.01 0.82 0.25
N VAL A 31 4.81 1.02 -0.29
CA VAL A 31 3.67 0.11 -0.12
C VAL A 31 3.27 -0.49 -1.46
N CYS A 32 3.14 -1.81 -1.50
CA CYS A 32 2.54 -2.56 -2.59
C CYS A 32 1.12 -2.97 -2.22
N LEU A 33 0.19 -2.76 -3.15
CA LEU A 33 -1.20 -3.19 -3.05
C LEU A 33 -1.45 -4.29 -4.08
N GLU A 34 -2.11 -5.36 -3.66
CA GLU A 34 -2.46 -6.49 -4.53
C GLU A 34 -3.92 -6.89 -4.35
N TYR A 35 -4.67 -6.88 -5.45
CA TYR A 35 -6.08 -7.26 -5.50
C TYR A 35 -6.35 -8.10 -6.74
N GLY A 36 -6.57 -9.40 -6.54
CA GLY A 36 -6.63 -10.36 -7.65
C GLY A 36 -5.31 -10.36 -8.40
N ASN A 37 -5.35 -10.05 -9.71
CA ASN A 37 -4.14 -9.95 -10.54
C ASN A 37 -3.58 -8.52 -10.63
N ALA A 38 -4.28 -7.52 -10.10
CA ALA A 38 -3.85 -6.13 -10.15
C ALA A 38 -2.84 -5.86 -9.02
N LYS A 39 -1.69 -5.28 -9.38
CA LYS A 39 -0.65 -4.87 -8.44
C LYS A 39 -0.29 -3.42 -8.68
N PHE A 40 -0.27 -2.64 -7.61
CA PHE A 40 0.20 -1.25 -7.61
C PHE A 40 1.23 -1.05 -6.52
N ARG A 41 2.09 -0.04 -6.69
CA ARG A 41 3.10 0.35 -5.71
C ARG A 41 3.10 1.87 -5.58
N THR A 42 3.26 2.37 -4.36
CA THR A 42 3.50 3.80 -4.09
C THR A 42 4.89 4.21 -4.53
N ARG A 43 5.11 5.52 -4.68
CA ARG A 43 6.50 6.02 -4.67
C ARG A 43 7.16 5.68 -3.34
N THR A 44 8.48 5.54 -3.40
CA THR A 44 9.31 5.38 -2.22
C THR A 44 9.32 6.68 -1.41
N CYS A 45 9.09 6.59 -0.11
CA CYS A 45 9.22 7.70 0.82
C CYS A 45 10.68 7.77 1.28
N THR A 46 11.52 8.47 0.53
CA THR A 46 12.95 8.64 0.85
C THR A 46 13.12 9.32 2.20
N ASP A 47 14.00 8.79 3.05
CA ASP A 47 14.21 9.20 4.44
C ASP A 47 12.95 9.12 5.32
N GLY A 48 11.97 8.29 4.91
CA GLY A 48 10.65 8.21 5.55
C GLY A 48 10.65 7.58 6.94
N GLY A 49 11.70 6.82 7.28
CA GLY A 49 11.86 6.21 8.59
C GLY A 49 10.69 5.29 8.95
N LYS A 50 10.31 5.26 10.23
CA LYS A 50 9.27 4.34 10.75
C LYS A 50 7.84 4.80 10.53
N ASN A 51 7.63 6.07 10.12
CA ASN A 51 6.30 6.67 10.00
C ASN A 51 6.14 7.43 8.66
N PRO A 52 6.33 6.76 7.52
CA PRO A 52 6.25 7.40 6.21
C PRO A 52 4.81 7.83 5.86
N THR A 53 4.70 8.87 5.05
CA THR A 53 3.43 9.36 4.49
C THR A 53 3.49 9.35 2.97
N PHE A 54 2.43 8.85 2.32
CA PHE A 54 2.37 8.67 0.87
C PHE A 54 1.28 9.53 0.22
N GLN A 55 0.05 9.47 0.74
CA GLN A 55 -1.14 10.12 0.17
C GLN A 55 -1.36 9.79 -1.32
N GLU A 56 -1.16 8.53 -1.69
CA GLU A 56 -1.28 8.06 -3.09
C GLU A 56 -2.56 7.27 -3.30
N LYS A 57 -3.33 7.62 -4.34
CA LYS A 57 -4.60 6.98 -4.70
C LYS A 57 -4.44 6.04 -5.88
N PHE A 58 -5.01 4.85 -5.76
CA PHE A 58 -5.10 3.82 -6.80
C PHE A 58 -6.56 3.44 -7.04
N ILE A 59 -6.86 3.03 -8.26
CA ILE A 59 -8.20 2.57 -8.65
C ILE A 59 -8.10 1.10 -9.09
N PHE A 60 -8.86 0.25 -8.42
CA PHE A 60 -9.04 -1.15 -8.77
C PHE A 60 -10.39 -1.37 -9.41
N THR A 61 -10.50 -2.48 -10.14
CA THR A 61 -11.77 -2.99 -10.64
C THR A 61 -12.24 -4.10 -9.71
N LEU A 62 -13.42 -3.97 -9.10
CA LEU A 62 -13.97 -4.97 -8.19
C LEU A 62 -14.23 -6.30 -8.92
N ILE A 63 -13.85 -7.38 -8.26
CA ILE A 63 -14.07 -8.77 -8.69
C ILE A 63 -15.12 -9.37 -7.77
N GLU A 64 -16.17 -9.94 -8.33
CA GLU A 64 -17.21 -10.59 -7.53
C GLU A 64 -16.63 -11.78 -6.75
N GLY A 65 -17.00 -11.90 -5.48
CA GLY A 65 -16.49 -12.93 -4.58
C GLY A 65 -15.13 -12.61 -3.92
N LEU A 66 -14.33 -11.70 -4.46
CA LEU A 66 -13.07 -11.28 -3.84
C LEU A 66 -13.34 -10.22 -2.77
N ARG A 67 -12.94 -10.51 -1.52
CA ARG A 67 -13.26 -9.69 -0.34
C ARG A 67 -12.04 -9.16 0.40
N GLU A 68 -10.84 -9.46 -0.09
CA GLU A 68 -9.59 -9.11 0.56
C GLU A 68 -8.68 -8.32 -0.41
N LEU A 69 -8.09 -7.24 0.11
CA LEU A 69 -6.98 -6.53 -0.50
C LEU A 69 -5.72 -6.87 0.29
N ASN A 70 -4.67 -7.33 -0.40
CA ASN A 70 -3.37 -7.57 0.22
C ASN A 70 -2.55 -6.28 0.18
N VAL A 71 -1.85 -6.00 1.28
CA VAL A 71 -0.92 -4.88 1.40
C VAL A 71 0.42 -5.40 1.88
N MET A 72 1.50 -4.95 1.25
CA MET A 72 2.87 -5.33 1.60
C MET A 72 3.71 -4.06 1.71
N VAL A 73 4.53 -3.96 2.75
CA VAL A 73 5.41 -2.83 3.00
C VAL A 73 6.86 -3.29 2.92
N TRP A 74 7.66 -2.52 2.19
CA TRP A 74 9.05 -2.81 1.87
C TRP A 74 9.92 -1.59 2.16
N ASN A 75 11.20 -1.82 2.44
CA ASN A 75 12.26 -0.81 2.46
C ASN A 75 13.02 -0.86 1.13
N SER A 76 13.13 0.27 0.44
CA SER A 76 13.84 0.35 -0.83
C SER A 76 15.35 0.43 -0.62
N ASN A 77 16.11 -0.40 -1.32
CA ASN A 77 17.57 -0.39 -1.30
C ASN A 77 18.11 -0.11 -2.70
N THR A 78 19.09 0.80 -2.82
CA THR A 78 19.63 1.17 -4.15
C THR A 78 20.61 0.14 -4.69
N LEU A 79 21.41 -0.49 -3.80
CA LEU A 79 22.54 -1.34 -4.19
C LEU A 79 22.26 -2.84 -3.99
N VAL A 80 21.23 -3.18 -3.24
CA VAL A 80 20.85 -4.56 -2.90
C VAL A 80 19.35 -4.73 -3.07
N ALA A 81 18.86 -5.96 -2.91
CA ALA A 81 17.42 -6.22 -2.93
C ALA A 81 16.70 -5.45 -1.81
N ASP A 82 15.47 -5.04 -2.09
CA ASP A 82 14.59 -4.38 -1.13
C ASP A 82 14.23 -5.31 0.04
N ASP A 83 14.20 -4.77 1.26
CA ASP A 83 13.89 -5.55 2.46
C ASP A 83 12.38 -5.57 2.73
N TYR A 84 11.84 -6.77 2.89
CA TYR A 84 10.45 -6.93 3.29
C TYR A 84 10.25 -6.54 4.77
N ILE A 85 9.31 -5.63 5.04
CA ILE A 85 8.96 -5.20 6.39
C ILE A 85 7.80 -6.04 6.93
N GLY A 86 6.67 -6.05 6.22
CA GLY A 86 5.48 -6.78 6.64
C GLY A 86 4.32 -6.71 5.65
N SER A 87 3.28 -7.49 5.90
CA SER A 87 2.06 -7.51 5.09
C SER A 87 0.79 -7.64 5.95
N GLY A 88 -0.33 -7.25 5.36
CA GLY A 88 -1.65 -7.34 5.96
C GLY A 88 -2.70 -7.73 4.92
N ARG A 89 -3.83 -8.24 5.41
CA ARG A 89 -5.02 -8.51 4.60
C ARG A 89 -6.16 -7.63 5.05
N ILE A 90 -6.70 -6.85 4.13
CA ILE A 90 -7.68 -5.81 4.40
C ILE A 90 -9.05 -6.29 3.93
N GLN A 91 -9.98 -6.40 4.87
CA GLN A 91 -11.34 -6.85 4.59
C GLN A 91 -12.15 -5.72 3.96
N LEU A 92 -12.71 -5.95 2.77
CA LEU A 92 -13.44 -4.94 2.02
C LEU A 92 -14.90 -4.75 2.48
N HIS A 93 -15.38 -5.59 3.39
CA HIS A 93 -16.79 -5.64 3.77
C HIS A 93 -17.36 -4.27 4.21
N LYS A 94 -16.63 -3.52 5.04
CA LYS A 94 -17.07 -2.22 5.53
C LYS A 94 -17.15 -1.19 4.40
N ALA A 95 -16.10 -1.07 3.59
CA ALA A 95 -16.09 -0.18 2.44
C ALA A 95 -17.17 -0.51 1.41
N LEU A 96 -17.44 -1.80 1.15
CA LEU A 96 -18.46 -2.23 0.19
C LEU A 96 -19.90 -2.04 0.70
N SER A 97 -20.11 -2.11 2.02
CA SER A 97 -21.45 -1.95 2.62
C SER A 97 -21.79 -0.49 2.93
N GLN A 98 -20.81 0.30 3.36
CA GLN A 98 -20.97 1.70 3.78
C GLN A 98 -20.51 2.70 2.72
N GLY A 99 -19.75 2.24 1.73
CA GLY A 99 -19.15 3.07 0.67
C GLY A 99 -17.80 3.68 1.04
N TYR A 100 -17.38 3.56 2.30
CA TYR A 100 -16.17 4.21 2.79
C TYR A 100 -15.56 3.47 3.99
N ASP A 101 -14.24 3.42 4.06
CA ASP A 101 -13.50 2.92 5.23
C ASP A 101 -12.12 3.59 5.35
N ASP A 102 -11.95 4.49 6.33
CA ASP A 102 -10.65 5.04 6.73
C ASP A 102 -10.24 4.36 8.02
N CYS A 103 -9.23 3.49 7.95
CA CYS A 103 -8.76 2.70 9.07
C CYS A 103 -7.25 2.45 8.99
N THR A 104 -6.71 2.03 10.12
CA THR A 104 -5.32 1.59 10.26
C THR A 104 -5.32 0.09 10.54
N TRP A 105 -4.57 -0.67 9.76
CA TRP A 105 -4.47 -2.13 9.88
C TRP A 105 -3.05 -2.55 10.27
N PRO A 106 -2.90 -3.51 11.20
CA PRO A 106 -1.59 -4.03 11.57
C PRO A 106 -1.02 -4.87 10.42
N ILE A 107 0.30 -4.79 10.25
CA ILE A 107 1.07 -5.64 9.34
C ILE A 107 1.94 -6.61 10.13
N GLN A 108 2.21 -7.76 9.52
CA GLN A 108 3.00 -8.83 10.11
C GLN A 108 4.23 -9.12 9.25
N SER A 109 5.37 -9.34 9.90
CA SER A 109 6.59 -9.78 9.24
C SER A 109 6.47 -11.25 8.79
N ASN A 110 7.49 -11.76 8.10
CA ASN A 110 7.55 -13.16 7.69
C ASN A 110 7.54 -14.15 8.87
N SER A 111 7.87 -13.70 10.09
CA SER A 111 7.79 -14.51 11.30
C SER A 111 6.41 -14.46 11.99
N GLY A 112 5.43 -13.77 11.38
CA GLY A 112 4.09 -13.57 11.95
C GLY A 112 4.06 -12.57 13.11
N ARG A 113 5.17 -11.91 13.42
CA ARG A 113 5.23 -10.87 14.46
C ARG A 113 4.71 -9.54 13.92
N HIS A 114 4.14 -8.73 14.81
CA HIS A 114 3.76 -7.36 14.49
C HIS A 114 4.95 -6.58 13.91
N ALA A 115 4.74 -5.89 12.80
CA ALA A 115 5.77 -5.18 12.05
C ALA A 115 5.44 -3.71 11.75
N GLY A 116 4.41 -3.19 12.41
CA GLY A 116 3.90 -1.84 12.22
C GLY A 116 2.46 -1.87 11.74
N GLU A 117 2.00 -0.73 11.24
CA GLU A 117 0.63 -0.55 10.79
C GLU A 117 0.59 0.27 9.49
N VAL A 118 -0.46 0.08 8.70
CA VAL A 118 -0.72 0.84 7.47
C VAL A 118 -2.11 1.45 7.52
N ARG A 119 -2.20 2.76 7.24
CA ARG A 119 -3.47 3.47 7.14
C ARG A 119 -3.89 3.60 5.68
N LEU A 120 -5.06 3.08 5.37
CA LEU A 120 -5.67 3.17 4.05
C LEU A 120 -7.03 3.85 4.16
N ILE A 121 -7.40 4.53 3.09
CA ILE A 121 -8.78 4.99 2.85
C ILE A 121 -9.33 4.20 1.68
N LEU A 122 -10.39 3.44 1.92
CA LEU A 122 -11.11 2.66 0.94
C LEU A 122 -12.40 3.39 0.59
N HIS A 123 -12.71 3.55 -0.69
CA HIS A 123 -13.92 4.24 -1.13
C HIS A 123 -14.59 3.52 -2.30
N TYR A 124 -15.89 3.27 -2.14
CA TYR A 124 -16.77 2.64 -3.10
C TYR A 124 -18.05 3.46 -3.28
N SER A 125 -18.13 4.21 -4.36
CA SER A 125 -19.18 5.22 -4.60
C SER A 125 -20.60 4.66 -4.81
N TYR A 126 -20.76 3.35 -4.97
CA TYR A 126 -22.05 2.73 -5.32
C TYR A 126 -22.77 2.04 -4.14
N ALA A 127 -22.18 2.02 -2.93
CA ALA A 127 -22.86 1.46 -1.75
C ALA A 127 -24.14 2.24 -1.39
N THR A 128 -24.13 3.56 -1.57
CA THR A 128 -25.22 4.47 -1.16
C THR A 128 -26.44 4.43 -2.08
N GLN A 129 -26.34 3.90 -3.31
CA GLN A 129 -27.48 3.80 -4.23
C GLN A 129 -28.49 2.71 -3.84
N SER A 130 -28.15 1.84 -2.89
CA SER A 130 -28.99 0.68 -2.53
C SER A 130 -29.87 0.89 -1.28
N GLN A 131 -29.90 2.09 -0.67
CA GLN A 131 -30.67 2.36 0.55
C GLN A 131 -31.70 3.51 0.49
N THR A 132 -32.04 4.07 -0.68
CA THR A 132 -33.10 5.10 -0.80
C THR A 132 -34.55 4.54 -0.83
N GLY A 133 -34.74 3.28 -0.42
CA GLY A 133 -36.04 2.61 -0.34
C GLY A 133 -36.52 2.34 1.09
N LYS A 134 -36.35 3.25 2.05
CA LYS A 134 -36.98 3.14 3.37
C LYS A 134 -38.18 4.09 3.47
N ILE A 135 -39.31 3.62 2.95
CA ILE A 135 -40.64 4.12 3.27
C ILE A 135 -40.81 3.96 4.79
N SER A 136 -40.74 5.06 5.53
CA SER A 136 -41.20 5.10 6.91
C SER A 136 -42.72 4.94 6.90
N LYS A 137 -43.20 3.69 7.00
CA LYS A 137 -44.59 3.42 7.39
C LYS A 137 -44.71 3.77 8.88
N LYS A 138 -44.99 5.04 9.16
CA LYS A 138 -45.56 5.46 10.43
C LYS A 138 -47.00 4.93 10.45
N GLY A 139 -47.22 3.84 11.19
CA GLY A 139 -48.56 3.35 11.46
C GLY A 139 -49.35 4.43 12.20
N THR A 140 -50.48 4.83 11.64
CA THR A 140 -51.51 5.58 12.36
C THR A 140 -52.85 5.06 11.89
N LEU A 141 -53.63 4.60 12.86
CA LEU A 141 -54.92 3.95 12.75
C LEU A 141 -55.95 4.89 12.09
N MET A 142 -56.79 4.36 11.20
CA MET A 142 -58.00 5.05 10.75
C MET A 142 -59.01 5.17 11.89
N PRO A 143 -59.91 6.17 11.84
CA PRO A 143 -61.29 5.80 11.50
C PRO A 143 -61.96 6.72 10.47
N GLU A 144 -62.97 6.12 9.86
CA GLU A 144 -63.85 6.56 8.78
C GLU A 144 -65.04 7.41 9.27
N TYR A 145 -65.35 8.55 8.62
CA TYR A 145 -66.67 8.93 8.05
C TYR A 145 -66.64 10.34 7.40
N ALA A 146 -67.48 10.52 6.37
CA ALA A 146 -67.59 11.57 5.32
C ALA A 146 -68.11 12.98 5.78
N PRO A 147 -68.48 13.99 4.92
CA PRO A 147 -68.56 14.05 3.45
C PRO A 147 -68.04 15.34 2.72
N SER A 148 -68.20 15.28 1.39
CA SER A 148 -67.90 16.16 0.24
C SER A 148 -68.09 17.70 0.30
N ALA A 149 -67.22 18.42 -0.42
CA ALA A 149 -67.52 19.70 -1.11
C ALA A 149 -66.45 20.04 -2.20
N PRO A 150 -66.76 20.88 -3.22
CA PRO A 150 -66.23 20.72 -4.60
C PRO A 150 -65.16 21.73 -5.07
N TYR A 151 -64.44 21.31 -6.12
CA TYR A 151 -63.75 22.04 -7.23
C TYR A 151 -63.03 23.39 -6.99
N THR A 152 -61.76 23.48 -7.45
CA THR A 152 -61.36 24.25 -8.66
C THR A 152 -59.88 24.00 -9.03
N PRO A 153 -59.52 24.00 -10.33
CA PRO A 153 -58.15 23.89 -10.82
C PRO A 153 -57.58 25.24 -11.25
N VAL A 154 -56.28 25.50 -11.01
CA VAL A 154 -55.50 26.44 -11.83
C VAL A 154 -54.00 26.18 -11.70
N SER A 155 -53.38 25.85 -12.83
CA SER A 155 -51.99 26.12 -13.17
C SER A 155 -52.01 27.37 -14.08
N PRO A 156 -51.00 28.27 -14.11
CA PRO A 156 -49.89 28.03 -15.04
C PRO A 156 -48.51 28.64 -14.67
N TYR A 157 -47.47 28.08 -15.28
CA TYR A 157 -46.14 28.60 -15.62
C TYR A 157 -45.68 29.95 -15.05
N THR A 158 -44.47 29.99 -14.48
CA THR A 158 -43.44 31.00 -14.85
C THR A 158 -42.04 30.45 -14.54
N TYR A 159 -41.21 30.27 -15.59
CA TYR A 159 -39.76 30.11 -15.46
C TYR A 159 -39.12 31.50 -15.38
N PRO A 160 -38.19 31.77 -14.45
CA PRO A 160 -37.26 32.88 -14.57
C PRO A 160 -36.00 32.50 -15.38
N PRO A 161 -35.37 33.46 -16.09
CA PRO A 161 -34.29 33.23 -17.03
C PRO A 161 -32.94 32.98 -16.35
N ALA A 162 -32.10 32.19 -17.02
CA ALA A 162 -30.71 31.93 -16.63
C ALA A 162 -29.84 33.19 -16.75
N PRO A 163 -28.93 33.47 -15.80
CA PRO A 163 -27.90 34.48 -15.99
C PRO A 163 -26.70 33.90 -16.77
N ALA A 164 -26.30 34.61 -17.81
CA ALA A 164 -25.04 34.44 -18.51
C ALA A 164 -23.87 34.95 -17.65
N ALA A 165 -22.75 34.20 -17.64
CA ALA A 165 -21.48 34.63 -17.09
C ALA A 165 -20.32 33.91 -17.80
N PRO A 166 -19.10 34.49 -17.80
CA PRO A 166 -18.32 34.70 -19.01
C PRO A 166 -17.23 33.67 -19.29
N SER A 167 -16.73 33.73 -20.52
CA SER A 167 -15.57 33.05 -21.08
C SER A 167 -14.35 33.10 -20.15
N ALA A 168 -13.91 31.93 -19.68
CA ALA A 168 -12.60 31.76 -19.07
C ALA A 168 -11.65 31.11 -20.08
N LEU A 169 -10.50 31.76 -20.23
CA LEU A 169 -9.40 31.46 -21.12
C LEU A 169 -8.94 30.00 -20.99
N TYR A 170 -8.96 29.28 -22.11
CA TYR A 170 -8.22 28.02 -22.23
C TYR A 170 -6.73 28.37 -22.30
N MET A 171 -5.98 27.99 -21.28
CA MET A 171 -4.52 27.88 -21.37
C MET A 171 -4.22 26.55 -22.06
N ALA A 172 -3.67 26.63 -23.26
CA ALA A 172 -3.16 25.47 -23.99
C ALA A 172 -1.89 24.95 -23.30
N THR A 173 -1.97 23.79 -22.65
CA THR A 173 -0.78 23.03 -22.25
C THR A 173 -0.45 22.02 -23.34
N THR A 174 0.72 22.21 -23.93
CA THR A 174 1.42 21.33 -24.87
C THR A 174 1.39 19.85 -24.44
N PRO A 175 1.00 18.91 -25.32
CA PRO A 175 1.33 17.50 -25.11
C PRO A 175 2.80 17.29 -25.51
N TYR A 176 3.66 16.97 -24.55
CA TYR A 176 4.99 16.47 -24.86
C TYR A 176 4.84 15.03 -25.38
N ALA A 177 5.26 14.84 -26.62
CA ALA A 177 5.33 13.56 -27.30
C ALA A 177 6.42 12.67 -26.68
N GLY A 178 6.20 11.35 -26.78
CA GLY A 178 7.31 10.39 -26.89
C GLY A 178 7.41 9.34 -25.80
N CYS A 179 6.50 8.36 -25.79
CA CYS A 179 6.80 7.01 -25.31
C CYS A 179 6.93 6.12 -26.56
N PRO A 180 8.08 5.47 -26.83
CA PRO A 180 8.22 4.64 -28.02
C PRO A 180 7.43 3.32 -27.87
N PRO A 181 6.77 2.83 -28.94
CA PRO A 181 6.03 1.58 -28.90
C PRO A 181 6.97 0.37 -28.87
N GLN A 182 6.73 -0.55 -27.94
CA GLN A 182 7.38 -1.86 -27.91
C GLN A 182 6.84 -2.74 -29.05
N VAL A 183 7.76 -3.27 -29.85
CA VAL A 183 7.51 -4.25 -30.92
C VAL A 183 7.10 -5.62 -30.33
N PRO A 184 6.26 -6.41 -31.01
CA PRO A 184 5.89 -7.75 -30.56
C PRO A 184 7.07 -8.72 -30.65
N ALA A 185 7.17 -9.61 -29.67
CA ALA A 185 8.19 -10.64 -29.54
C ALA A 185 8.25 -11.54 -30.79
N ALA A 186 9.42 -11.55 -31.44
CA ALA A 186 9.77 -12.56 -32.43
C ALA A 186 9.97 -13.92 -31.75
N LEU A 187 9.41 -14.96 -32.36
CA LEU A 187 9.60 -16.36 -32.00
C LEU A 187 11.09 -16.72 -32.03
N TYR A 188 11.63 -17.20 -30.90
CA TYR A 188 12.93 -17.87 -30.88
C TYR A 188 12.78 -19.35 -31.31
N PRO A 189 13.71 -19.89 -32.12
CA PRO A 189 13.83 -21.32 -32.40
C PRO A 189 14.51 -22.06 -31.22
N PRO A 190 14.41 -23.41 -31.16
CA PRO A 190 14.86 -24.19 -30.00
C PRO A 190 16.40 -24.20 -29.87
N HIS A 191 16.85 -24.12 -28.62
CA HIS A 191 18.24 -24.10 -28.20
C HIS A 191 19.02 -25.34 -28.68
N ALA A 192 20.09 -25.10 -29.45
CA ALA A 192 21.18 -26.05 -29.60
C ALA A 192 22.04 -26.04 -28.32
N GLN A 193 22.28 -27.22 -27.76
CA GLN A 193 23.14 -27.42 -26.59
C GLN A 193 24.61 -27.13 -26.95
N ALA A 194 25.25 -26.23 -26.20
CA ALA A 194 26.70 -26.05 -26.24
C ALA A 194 27.37 -27.02 -25.23
N PRO A 195 28.55 -27.58 -25.54
CA PRO A 195 29.25 -28.52 -24.65
C PRO A 195 29.87 -27.81 -23.43
N PRO A 196 30.11 -28.52 -22.31
CA PRO A 196 30.64 -27.91 -21.10
C PRO A 196 32.11 -27.49 -21.27
N ALA A 197 32.41 -26.27 -20.84
CA ALA A 197 33.76 -25.75 -20.76
C ALA A 197 34.55 -26.50 -19.67
N LEU A 198 35.72 -27.04 -20.02
CA LEU A 198 36.69 -27.55 -19.05
C LEU A 198 37.28 -26.37 -18.27
N TYR A 199 37.09 -26.38 -16.94
CA TYR A 199 37.83 -25.53 -16.03
C TYR A 199 39.26 -26.07 -15.86
N PRO A 200 40.32 -25.24 -15.93
CA PRO A 200 41.65 -25.62 -15.47
C PRO A 200 41.70 -25.61 -13.93
N PRO A 201 42.54 -26.46 -13.31
CA PRO A 201 42.67 -26.50 -11.85
C PRO A 201 43.41 -25.25 -11.34
N HIS A 202 42.74 -24.45 -10.52
CA HIS A 202 43.38 -23.38 -9.76
C HIS A 202 44.17 -23.98 -8.59
N SER A 203 45.50 -23.89 -8.64
CA SER A 203 46.36 -24.09 -7.47
C SER A 203 46.13 -22.96 -6.47
N GLN A 204 45.47 -23.26 -5.35
CA GLN A 204 45.38 -22.36 -4.21
C GLN A 204 46.72 -22.32 -3.48
N THR A 205 47.54 -21.32 -3.76
CA THR A 205 48.70 -20.97 -2.93
C THR A 205 48.21 -20.02 -1.85
N TYR A 206 47.95 -20.52 -0.65
CA TYR A 206 47.69 -19.66 0.51
C TYR A 206 48.98 -18.91 0.89
N PRO A 207 48.93 -17.60 1.14
CA PRO A 207 50.05 -16.89 1.76
C PRO A 207 50.23 -17.36 3.22
N PRO A 208 51.47 -17.47 3.73
CA PRO A 208 51.71 -17.85 5.12
C PRO A 208 51.18 -16.78 6.09
N PRO A 209 50.74 -17.18 7.30
CA PRO A 209 50.28 -16.24 8.32
C PRO A 209 51.41 -15.32 8.81
N PRO A 210 51.10 -14.08 9.22
CA PRO A 210 52.09 -13.15 9.76
C PRO A 210 52.65 -13.66 11.10
N PRO A 211 53.92 -13.34 11.43
CA PRO A 211 54.54 -13.76 12.68
C PRO A 211 53.83 -13.11 13.88
N HIS A 212 53.48 -13.94 14.86
CA HIS A 212 52.89 -13.49 16.12
C HIS A 212 53.94 -12.74 16.96
N PRO A 213 53.60 -11.61 17.61
CA PRO A 213 54.50 -10.94 18.53
C PRO A 213 54.71 -11.79 19.80
N SER A 214 55.97 -11.99 20.15
CA SER A 214 56.41 -12.67 21.36
C SER A 214 56.05 -11.86 22.61
N THR A 215 55.02 -12.30 23.35
CA THR A 215 54.71 -11.78 24.69
C THR A 215 55.64 -12.41 25.71
N TYR A 216 56.88 -11.91 25.80
CA TYR A 216 57.75 -12.16 26.95
C TYR A 216 57.31 -11.21 28.08
N TYR A 217 56.49 -11.70 29.00
CA TYR A 217 56.23 -11.00 30.26
C TYR A 217 57.36 -11.33 31.25
N PRO A 218 58.05 -10.33 31.83
CA PRO A 218 58.96 -10.59 32.93
C PRO A 218 58.18 -11.02 34.19
N PRO A 219 58.75 -11.90 35.04
CA PRO A 219 58.08 -12.32 36.27
C PRO A 219 57.94 -11.17 37.26
N ALA A 220 56.79 -11.10 37.93
CA ALA A 220 56.48 -10.09 38.94
C ALA A 220 57.35 -10.24 40.19
N PRO A 221 57.75 -9.14 40.85
CA PRO A 221 58.51 -9.19 42.10
C PRO A 221 57.65 -9.73 43.25
N ALA A 222 58.22 -10.62 44.06
CA ALA A 222 57.60 -11.18 45.25
C ALA A 222 57.34 -10.08 46.30
N GLY A 223 56.06 -9.72 46.48
CA GLY A 223 55.63 -8.83 47.55
C GLY A 223 55.56 -9.57 48.88
N THR A 224 56.38 -9.15 49.83
CA THR A 224 56.30 -9.52 51.25
C THR A 224 55.07 -8.85 51.87
N TYR A 225 54.04 -9.64 52.18
CA TYR A 225 52.92 -9.17 53.00
C TYR A 225 53.28 -9.26 54.50
N PRO A 226 53.07 -8.20 55.30
CA PRO A 226 53.13 -8.30 56.76
C PRO A 226 51.86 -8.97 57.33
N PRO A 227 51.96 -9.68 58.47
CA PRO A 227 50.84 -10.39 59.05
C PRO A 227 49.83 -9.45 59.74
N PRO A 228 48.55 -9.84 59.82
CA PRO A 228 47.50 -9.03 60.45
C PRO A 228 47.59 -9.04 61.99
N PRO A 229 47.17 -7.95 62.65
CA PRO A 229 47.15 -7.85 64.11
C PRO A 229 45.96 -8.60 64.73
N TYR A 230 46.18 -9.14 65.93
CA TYR A 230 45.17 -9.72 66.83
C TYR A 230 44.33 -8.62 67.51
#